data_AF-A0A6J5CJY0-F1
#
_entry.id   AF-A0A6J5CJY0-F1
#
_cell.length_a   1.000
_cell.length_b   1.000
_cell.length_c   1.000
_cell.angle_alpha   90.00
_cell.angle_beta   90.00
_cell.angle_gamma   90.00
#
_symmetry.space_group_name_H-M   'P 1'
#
loop_
_entity.id
_entity.type
_entity.pdbx_description
1 polymer ?
#
loop_
_entity_poly.entity_id
_entity_poly.type
_entity_poly.pdbx_seq_one_letter_code
_entity_poly.pdbx_strand_id
1 'polypeptide(L)'
;MIESADVIVIGSGGLGAATAFHLAKKRALSVALVERLEIGSQTSPRAAGMVSCLRKSDLMIDLVKLAAQKIRQFAEDTGEPLDWVCSGSLKVARRVAGLSIDPVLGEMLAEWLVDGAPPIDLTPLSIRRFGAGPWPDDELITQAAWQYRHFCGAR
;
A
#
# COMPACT_ATOMS: atom_id res chain seq x y z
N MET A 1 -21.79 -34.02 13.10
CA MET A 1 -21.27 -33.72 11.75
C MET A 1 -22.20 -32.68 11.14
N ILE A 2 -21.70 -31.69 10.40
CA ILE A 2 -22.59 -30.75 9.69
C ILE A 2 -23.15 -31.49 8.48
N GLU A 3 -24.47 -31.63 8.37
CA GLU A 3 -25.13 -32.35 7.27
C GLU A 3 -25.60 -31.42 6.14
N SER A 4 -25.86 -30.15 6.45
CA SER A 4 -26.25 -29.12 5.48
C SER A 4 -25.87 -27.71 5.96
N ALA A 5 -25.71 -26.78 5.02
CA ALA A 5 -25.51 -25.36 5.26
C ALA A 5 -26.04 -24.56 4.05
N ASP A 6 -26.49 -23.32 4.28
CA ASP A 6 -26.91 -22.41 3.21
C ASP A 6 -25.71 -21.95 2.36
N VAL A 7 -24.54 -21.78 3.00
CA VAL A 7 -23.29 -21.42 2.33
C VAL A 7 -22.12 -22.24 2.88
N ILE A 8 -21.33 -22.82 1.98
CA ILE A 8 -20.07 -23.50 2.32
C ILE A 8 -18.90 -22.65 1.81
N VAL A 9 -18.02 -22.24 2.72
CA VAL A 9 -16.77 -21.54 2.42
C VAL A 9 -15.62 -22.55 2.50
N ILE A 10 -14.87 -22.70 1.41
CA ILE A 10 -13.73 -23.62 1.33
C ILE A 10 -12.43 -22.83 1.47
N GLY A 11 -11.67 -23.14 2.52
CA GLY A 11 -10.40 -22.51 2.87
C GLY A 11 -10.54 -21.51 4.02
N SER A 12 -9.82 -21.75 5.12
CA SER A 12 -9.85 -20.94 6.35
C SER A 12 -8.68 -19.95 6.46
N GLY A 13 -8.15 -19.51 5.32
CA GLY A 13 -7.23 -18.38 5.28
C GLY A 13 -7.95 -17.07 5.64
N GLY A 14 -7.22 -15.97 5.77
CA GLY A 14 -7.77 -14.68 6.20
C GLY A 14 -9.00 -14.22 5.40
N LEU A 15 -9.00 -14.41 4.07
CA LEU A 15 -10.14 -14.07 3.22
C LEU A 15 -11.36 -14.97 3.47
N GLY A 16 -11.15 -16.29 3.58
CA GLY A 16 -12.23 -17.25 3.80
C GLY A 16 -12.87 -17.10 5.18
N ALA A 17 -12.05 -16.93 6.23
CA ALA A 17 -12.52 -16.64 7.58
C ALA A 17 -13.31 -15.32 7.64
N ALA A 18 -12.80 -14.24 7.01
CA ALA A 18 -13.51 -12.97 6.94
C ALA A 18 -14.85 -13.08 6.18
N THR A 19 -14.87 -13.86 5.09
CA THR A 19 -16.10 -14.14 4.32
C THR A 19 -17.12 -14.86 5.17
N ALA A 20 -16.72 -15.95 5.85
CA ALA A 20 -17.60 -16.71 6.74
C ALA A 20 -18.12 -15.84 7.89
N PHE A 21 -17.27 -15.03 8.52
CA PHE A 21 -17.64 -14.09 9.57
C PHE A 21 -18.71 -13.09 9.12
N HIS A 22 -18.52 -12.45 7.97
CA HIS A 22 -19.50 -11.49 7.45
C HIS A 22 -20.79 -12.15 6.96
N LEU A 23 -20.73 -13.38 6.41
CA LEU A 23 -21.92 -14.16 6.09
C LEU A 23 -22.71 -14.54 7.34
N ALA A 24 -22.03 -14.95 8.41
CA ALA A 24 -22.65 -15.28 9.69
C ALA A 24 -23.30 -14.06 10.38
N LYS A 25 -22.76 -12.84 10.17
CA LYS A 25 -23.39 -11.58 10.63
C LYS A 25 -24.61 -11.18 9.79
N LYS A 26 -24.79 -11.72 8.58
CA LYS A 26 -25.99 -11.47 7.76
C LYS A 26 -27.13 -12.38 8.24
N ARG A 27 -28.38 -11.91 8.14
CA ARG A 27 -29.52 -12.57 8.78
C ARG A 27 -29.73 -14.00 8.26
N ALA A 28 -29.76 -14.93 9.21
CA ALA A 28 -30.27 -16.30 9.12
C ALA A 28 -29.64 -17.19 8.04
N LEU A 29 -28.33 -17.09 7.81
CA LEU A 29 -27.60 -18.08 7.02
C LEU A 29 -26.84 -19.04 7.95
N SER A 30 -27.04 -20.34 7.74
CA SER A 30 -26.16 -21.39 8.23
C SER A 30 -24.91 -21.44 7.34
N VAL A 31 -23.74 -21.21 7.92
CA VAL A 31 -22.48 -21.11 7.18
C VAL A 31 -21.51 -22.17 7.68
N ALA A 32 -21.00 -23.00 6.78
CA ALA A 32 -19.94 -23.96 7.07
C ALA A 32 -18.61 -23.46 6.50
N LEU A 33 -17.58 -23.35 7.34
CA LEU A 33 -16.19 -23.08 6.92
C LEU A 33 -15.39 -24.38 6.98
N VAL A 34 -14.83 -24.79 5.85
CA VAL A 34 -14.12 -26.07 5.71
C VAL A 34 -12.67 -25.82 5.33
N GLU A 35 -11.75 -26.49 6.02
CA GLU A 35 -10.31 -26.45 5.74
C GLU A 35 -9.75 -27.87 5.72
N ARG A 36 -8.77 -28.11 4.85
CA ARG A 36 -8.10 -29.41 4.74
C ARG A 36 -7.07 -29.62 5.85
N LEU A 37 -6.41 -28.54 6.25
CA LEU A 37 -5.37 -28.51 7.28
C LEU A 37 -5.88 -27.79 8.56
N GLU A 38 -4.97 -27.23 9.35
CA GLU A 38 -5.33 -26.41 10.50
C GLU A 38 -5.74 -24.99 10.07
N ILE A 39 -6.58 -24.35 10.88
CA ILE A 39 -7.09 -22.99 10.62
C ILE A 39 -5.93 -22.02 10.46
N GLY A 40 -5.98 -21.23 9.38
CA GLY A 40 -4.96 -20.24 9.12
C GLY A 40 -3.57 -20.82 8.84
N SER A 41 -3.35 -22.12 8.71
CA SER A 41 -2.00 -22.72 8.63
C SER A 41 -1.20 -22.42 7.36
N GLN A 42 -1.77 -21.70 6.39
CA GLN A 42 -1.18 -21.45 5.06
C GLN A 42 -0.59 -20.03 4.93
N THR A 43 -0.92 -19.29 3.87
CA THR A 43 -0.20 -18.04 3.51
C THR A 43 -0.44 -16.89 4.47
N SER A 44 -1.63 -16.81 5.09
CA SER A 44 -2.04 -15.66 5.93
C SER A 44 -1.12 -15.38 7.13
N PRO A 45 -0.76 -16.34 8.00
CA PRO A 45 0.13 -16.08 9.15
C PRO A 45 1.58 -15.83 8.73
N ARG A 46 1.94 -16.15 7.49
CA ARG A 46 3.27 -15.87 6.93
C ARG A 46 3.37 -14.48 6.30
N ALA A 47 2.27 -13.73 6.25
CA ALA A 47 2.26 -12.38 5.72
C ALA A 47 2.96 -11.40 6.68
N ALA A 48 3.68 -10.42 6.13
CA ALA A 48 4.34 -9.37 6.90
C ALA A 48 3.35 -8.38 7.58
N GLY A 49 2.04 -8.59 7.48
CA GLY A 49 1.02 -7.76 8.13
C GLY A 49 0.88 -6.33 7.58
N MET A 50 1.48 -6.01 6.43
CA MET A 50 1.51 -4.63 5.92
C MET A 50 0.21 -4.21 5.24
N VAL A 51 -0.33 -3.05 5.65
CA VAL A 51 -1.49 -2.41 5.02
C VAL A 51 -1.06 -1.08 4.41
N SER A 52 -1.01 -1.01 3.07
CA SER A 52 -0.72 0.23 2.32
C SER A 52 -1.89 0.57 1.42
N CYS A 53 -2.31 1.83 1.39
CA CYS A 53 -3.48 2.26 0.61
C CYS A 53 -3.18 2.64 -0.86
N LEU A 54 -1.91 2.75 -1.25
CA LEU A 54 -1.56 3.13 -2.62
C LEU A 54 -1.74 1.94 -3.59
N ARG A 55 -2.61 2.10 -4.59
CA ARG A 55 -2.88 1.11 -5.65
C ARG A 55 -2.85 1.76 -7.03
N LYS A 56 -2.85 0.95 -8.09
CA LYS A 56 -2.74 1.42 -9.49
C LYS A 56 -4.04 1.99 -10.06
N SER A 57 -5.19 1.65 -9.48
CA SER A 57 -6.51 2.05 -9.97
C SER A 57 -7.39 2.55 -8.83
N ASP A 58 -8.34 3.41 -9.17
CA ASP A 58 -9.25 4.04 -8.21
C ASP A 58 -10.08 3.03 -7.43
N LEU A 59 -10.66 2.03 -8.12
CA LEU A 59 -11.38 0.93 -7.46
C LEU A 59 -10.53 0.24 -6.39
N MET A 60 -9.26 -0.02 -6.70
CA MET A 60 -8.37 -0.68 -5.75
C MET A 60 -7.99 0.24 -4.59
N ILE A 61 -7.87 1.54 -4.82
CA ILE A 61 -7.67 2.56 -3.78
C ILE A 61 -8.87 2.59 -2.82
N ASP A 62 -10.08 2.57 -3.35
CA ASP A 62 -11.29 2.60 -2.53
C ASP A 62 -11.46 1.31 -1.73
N LEU A 63 -11.26 0.14 -2.35
CA LEU A 63 -11.31 -1.15 -1.66
C LEU A 63 -10.28 -1.24 -0.52
N VAL A 64 -9.06 -0.75 -0.72
CA VAL A 64 -8.04 -0.81 0.34
C VAL A 64 -8.27 0.21 1.45
N LYS A 65 -8.87 1.37 1.16
CA LYS A 65 -9.32 2.31 2.19
C LYS A 65 -10.38 1.68 3.09
N LEU A 66 -11.38 1.02 2.49
CA LEU A 66 -12.41 0.28 3.22
C LEU A 66 -11.80 -0.87 4.05
N ALA A 67 -10.84 -1.62 3.49
CA ALA A 67 -10.13 -2.66 4.21
C ALA A 67 -9.36 -2.11 5.42
N ALA A 68 -8.66 -0.98 5.27
CA ALA A 68 -7.95 -0.32 6.37
C ALA A 68 -8.90 0.15 7.48
N GLN A 69 -10.08 0.66 7.12
CA GLN A 69 -11.13 0.98 8.09
C GLN A 69 -11.67 -0.26 8.82
N LYS A 70 -11.80 -1.39 8.12
CA LYS A 70 -12.21 -2.65 8.74
C LYS A 70 -11.16 -3.20 9.72
N ILE A 71 -9.88 -3.05 9.40
CA ILE A 71 -8.78 -3.40 10.30
C ILE A 71 -8.79 -2.51 11.55
N ARG A 72 -9.09 -1.20 11.43
CA ARG A 72 -9.33 -0.29 12.59
C ARG A 72 -10.39 -0.82 13.54
N GLN A 73 -11.49 -1.31 12.97
CA GLN A 73 -12.67 -1.74 13.72
C GLN A 73 -12.58 -3.20 14.16
N PHE A 74 -11.49 -3.92 13.88
CA PHE A 74 -11.43 -5.37 14.06
C PHE A 74 -11.78 -5.81 15.50
N ALA A 75 -11.19 -5.14 16.50
CA ALA A 75 -11.43 -5.47 17.90
C ALA A 75 -12.88 -5.18 18.32
N GLU A 76 -13.48 -4.10 17.82
CA GLU A 76 -14.89 -3.78 18.05
C GLU A 76 -15.81 -4.78 17.35
N ASP A 77 -15.47 -5.20 16.14
CA ASP A 77 -16.29 -6.08 15.31
C ASP A 77 -16.27 -7.54 15.81
N THR A 78 -15.15 -7.99 16.39
CA THR A 78 -14.88 -9.40 16.74
C THR A 78 -14.77 -9.68 18.25
N GLY A 79 -14.48 -8.67 19.06
CA GLY A 79 -14.13 -8.84 20.48
C GLY A 79 -12.68 -9.28 20.73
N GLU A 80 -11.90 -9.53 19.68
CA GLU A 80 -10.52 -9.99 19.77
C GLU A 80 -9.53 -8.85 19.50
N PRO A 81 -8.45 -8.71 20.31
CA PRO A 81 -7.46 -7.66 20.09
C PRO A 81 -6.71 -7.88 18.77
N LEU A 82 -6.38 -6.79 18.09
CA LEU A 82 -5.48 -6.78 16.94
C LEU A 82 -4.37 -5.77 17.17
N ASP A 83 -3.15 -6.27 17.31
CA ASP A 83 -1.96 -5.41 17.42
C ASP A 83 -1.64 -4.82 16.04
N TRP A 84 -2.07 -3.57 15.84
CA TRP A 84 -1.83 -2.87 14.59
C TRP A 84 -1.34 -1.45 14.84
N VAL A 85 -0.22 -1.11 14.19
CA VAL A 85 0.39 0.21 14.21
C VAL A 85 0.12 0.94 12.89
N CYS A 86 -0.61 2.06 12.97
CA CYS A 86 -0.96 2.87 11.80
C CYS A 86 0.12 3.93 11.47
N SER A 87 1.35 3.48 11.15
CA SER A 87 2.48 4.37 10.84
C SER A 87 2.46 5.00 9.43
N GLY A 88 1.50 4.62 8.58
CA GLY A 88 1.49 4.99 7.17
C GLY A 88 2.45 4.16 6.30
N SER A 89 2.56 4.50 5.02
CA SER A 89 3.45 3.81 4.08
C SER A 89 4.05 4.79 3.08
N LEU A 90 5.37 4.72 2.87
CA LEU A 90 6.09 5.50 1.87
C LEU A 90 6.59 4.59 0.74
N LYS A 91 6.29 4.93 -0.52
CA LYS A 91 6.91 4.30 -1.68
C LYS A 91 7.94 5.25 -2.27
N VAL A 92 9.18 4.77 -2.43
CA VAL A 92 10.30 5.56 -2.96
C VAL A 92 10.63 5.07 -4.36
N ALA A 93 10.61 5.97 -5.34
CA ALA A 93 11.15 5.71 -6.67
C ALA A 93 12.66 6.00 -6.66
N ARG A 94 13.47 5.01 -7.02
CA ARG A 94 14.95 5.08 -6.94
C ARG A 94 15.66 5.20 -8.29
N ARG A 95 14.89 5.32 -9.39
CA ARG A 95 15.41 5.61 -10.73
C ARG A 95 14.58 6.71 -11.37
N VAL A 96 15.27 7.65 -11.99
CA VAL A 96 14.71 8.76 -12.77
C VAL A 96 14.09 8.27 -14.08
N ALA A 97 14.35 7.01 -14.50
CA ALA A 97 13.83 6.42 -15.74
C ALA A 97 12.30 6.27 -15.81
N GLY A 98 11.51 6.65 -14.80
CA GLY A 98 10.05 6.76 -14.94
C GLY A 98 9.62 8.16 -15.39
N LEU A 99 10.27 9.19 -14.86
CA LEU A 99 9.92 10.60 -15.10
C LEU A 99 10.74 11.23 -16.23
N SER A 100 12.03 10.85 -16.36
CA SER A 100 12.95 11.42 -17.36
C SER A 100 12.90 10.78 -18.75
N ILE A 101 12.20 9.64 -18.90
CA ILE A 101 11.89 9.09 -20.23
C ILE A 101 10.46 9.43 -20.66
N ASP A 102 9.69 10.06 -19.79
CA ASP A 102 8.31 10.40 -20.08
C ASP A 102 8.30 11.60 -21.06
N PRO A 103 7.75 11.43 -22.28
CA PRO A 103 7.69 12.52 -23.26
C PRO A 103 7.02 13.78 -22.71
N VAL A 104 6.09 13.63 -21.75
CA VAL A 104 5.37 14.75 -21.15
C VAL A 104 6.33 15.67 -20.39
N LEU A 105 7.42 15.17 -19.80
CA LEU A 105 8.39 16.05 -19.15
C LEU A 105 9.10 16.95 -20.17
N GLY A 106 9.38 16.43 -21.37
CA GLY A 106 9.93 17.21 -22.48
C GLY A 106 8.96 18.29 -22.95
N GLU A 107 7.68 17.96 -23.06
CA GLU A 107 6.60 18.91 -23.37
C GLU A 107 6.48 19.99 -22.29
N MET A 108 6.42 19.61 -21.01
CA MET A 108 6.36 20.57 -19.89
C MET A 108 7.56 21.52 -19.86
N LEU A 109 8.76 21.03 -20.19
CA LEU A 109 9.96 21.86 -20.28
C LEU A 109 9.90 22.82 -21.48
N ALA A 110 9.38 22.37 -22.63
CA ALA A 110 9.24 23.21 -23.82
C ALA A 110 8.26 24.37 -23.56
N GLU A 111 7.08 24.07 -23.02
CA GLU A 111 6.07 25.07 -22.64
C GLU A 111 6.63 26.05 -21.60
N TRP A 112 7.33 25.55 -20.58
CA TRP A 112 7.95 26.43 -19.59
C TRP A 112 9.02 27.35 -20.21
N LEU A 113 9.82 26.85 -21.16
CA LEU A 113 10.84 27.65 -21.84
C LEU A 113 10.23 28.73 -22.74
N VAL A 114 9.10 28.45 -23.39
CA VAL A 114 8.46 29.38 -24.33
C VAL A 114 7.54 30.38 -23.61
N ASP A 115 6.71 29.88 -22.70
CA ASP A 115 5.61 30.64 -22.08
C ASP A 115 5.89 31.06 -20.63
N GLY A 116 7.03 30.64 -20.08
CA GLY A 116 7.48 31.04 -18.74
C GLY A 116 6.82 30.29 -17.58
N ALA A 117 5.88 29.37 -17.86
CA ALA A 117 5.27 28.49 -16.86
C ALA A 117 4.84 27.15 -17.48
N PRO A 118 4.90 26.02 -16.74
CA PRO A 118 4.34 24.76 -17.19
C PRO A 118 2.81 24.78 -17.12
N PRO A 119 2.10 24.04 -18.00
CA PRO A 119 0.63 24.01 -18.03
C PRO A 119 0.00 23.25 -16.84
N ILE A 120 0.81 22.55 -16.04
CA ILE A 120 0.41 21.88 -14.80
C ILE A 120 1.34 22.30 -13.66
N ASP A 121 0.82 22.30 -12.42
CA ASP A 121 1.63 22.63 -11.24
C ASP A 121 2.71 21.56 -10.98
N LEU A 122 3.96 21.92 -11.23
CA LEU A 122 5.14 21.08 -10.97
C LEU A 122 5.76 21.32 -9.58
N THR A 123 5.16 22.15 -8.72
CA THR A 123 5.62 22.38 -7.33
C THR A 123 5.91 21.09 -6.56
N PRO A 124 5.14 19.98 -6.71
CA PRO A 124 5.46 18.71 -6.05
C PRO A 124 6.77 18.06 -6.49
N LEU A 125 7.34 18.45 -7.64
CA LEU A 125 8.64 17.98 -8.10
C LEU A 125 9.80 18.87 -7.62
N SER A 126 9.50 20.08 -7.14
CA SER A 126 10.49 21.06 -6.70
C SER A 126 11.48 20.47 -5.72
N ILE A 127 12.77 20.75 -5.90
CA ILE A 127 13.82 20.39 -4.95
C ILE A 127 13.63 21.07 -3.59
N ARG A 128 12.92 22.22 -3.57
CA ARG A 128 12.60 22.97 -2.34
C ARG A 128 11.58 22.23 -1.45
N ARG A 129 10.92 21.17 -1.94
CA ARG A 129 10.01 20.35 -1.12
C ARG A 129 10.72 19.62 0.03
N PHE A 130 12.04 19.52 -0.04
CA PHE A 130 12.87 18.90 0.99
C PHE A 130 13.42 19.90 2.02
N GLY A 131 13.06 21.19 1.93
CA GLY A 131 13.47 22.22 2.88
C GLY A 131 13.83 23.55 2.20
N ALA A 132 13.84 24.62 2.98
CA ALA A 132 14.03 25.99 2.50
C ALA A 132 15.50 26.42 2.32
N GLY A 133 16.47 25.55 2.62
CA GLY A 133 17.89 25.86 2.53
C GLY A 133 18.67 24.77 1.78
N PRO A 134 19.76 25.13 1.09
CA PRO A 134 20.71 24.12 0.63
C PRO A 134 21.19 23.34 1.86
N TRP A 135 21.29 22.02 1.73
CA TRP A 135 22.03 21.25 2.73
C TRP A 135 23.47 21.77 2.74
N PRO A 136 24.11 21.82 3.92
CA PRO A 136 25.55 22.01 4.00
C PRO A 136 26.27 21.07 3.02
N ASP A 137 27.29 21.58 2.32
CA ASP A 137 27.97 20.82 1.26
C ASP A 137 28.50 19.48 1.77
N ASP A 138 28.95 19.41 3.02
CA ASP A 138 29.41 18.19 3.69
C ASP A 138 28.28 17.17 3.89
N GLU A 139 27.09 17.61 4.27
CA GLU A 139 25.90 16.77 4.39
C GLU A 139 25.46 16.29 3.00
N LEU A 140 25.43 17.19 2.01
CA LEU A 140 25.05 16.86 0.65
C LEU A 140 26.03 15.85 0.01
N ILE A 141 27.34 16.05 0.17
CA ILE A 141 28.37 15.13 -0.29
C ILE A 141 28.28 13.78 0.44
N THR A 142 28.02 13.77 1.74
CA THR A 142 27.87 12.54 2.53
C THR A 142 26.66 11.74 2.05
N GLN A 143 25.53 12.41 1.86
CA GLN A 143 24.30 11.76 1.37
C GLN A 143 24.45 11.32 -0.09
N ALA A 144 25.06 12.14 -0.94
CA ALA A 144 25.32 11.81 -2.34
C ALA A 144 26.30 10.63 -2.48
N ALA A 145 27.38 10.60 -1.69
CA ALA A 145 28.33 9.50 -1.67
C ALA A 145 27.70 8.21 -1.12
N TRP A 146 26.89 8.31 -0.06
CA TRP A 146 26.13 7.18 0.48
C TRP A 146 25.16 6.62 -0.57
N GLN A 147 24.41 7.48 -1.26
CA GLN A 147 23.50 7.10 -2.33
C GLN A 147 24.24 6.52 -3.53
N TYR A 148 25.32 7.15 -3.99
CA TYR A 148 26.12 6.67 -5.13
C TYR A 148 26.70 5.28 -4.84
N ARG A 149 27.28 5.07 -3.65
CA ARG A 149 27.83 3.78 -3.22
C ARG A 149 26.77 2.68 -3.15
N HIS A 150 25.58 3.00 -2.65
CA HIS A 150 24.48 2.03 -2.50
C HIS A 150 23.69 1.78 -3.78
N PHE A 151 23.60 2.74 -4.70
CA PHE A 151 22.70 2.66 -5.86
C PHE A 151 23.42 2.51 -7.21
N CYS A 152 24.63 3.06 -7.37
CA CYS A 152 25.42 2.92 -8.60
C CYS A 152 26.44 1.77 -8.53
N GLY A 153 26.60 1.15 -7.35
CA GLY A 153 27.35 -0.09 -7.16
C GLY A 153 28.82 0.16 -6.80
N ALA A 154 29.16 -0.11 -5.55
CA ALA A 154 30.47 -0.64 -5.18
C ALA A 154 30.24 -1.86 -4.29
N ARG A 155 30.31 -3.05 -4.89
CA ARG A 155 30.82 -4.23 -4.17
C ARG A 155 32.33 -4.12 -4.14
#